data_AF-A0AAQ2Q4M8-F1
#
_entry.id   AF-A0AAQ2Q4M8-F1
#
_cell.length_a   1.000
_cell.length_b   1.000
_cell.length_c   1.000
_cell.angle_alpha   90.00
_cell.angle_beta   90.00
_cell.angle_gamma   90.00
#
_symmetry.space_group_name_H-M   'P 1'
#
loop_
_entity.id
_entity.type
_entity.pdbx_description
1 polymer ?
#
loop_
_entity_poly.entity_id
_entity_poly.type
_entity_poly.pdbx_seq_one_letter_code
_entity_poly.pdbx_strand_id
1 'polypeptide(L)' 'MIETFWLANRGRSYLSSMTVIPLPLTVGQISDVLAVYPLPLHREWIDRAVFAIDDEYLKMAQDSNRQ' A
#
# COMPACT_ATOMS: atom_id res chain seq x y z
N MET A 1 7.62 9.01 0.19
CA MET A 1 7.62 7.54 0.39
C MET A 1 6.60 7.11 1.42
N ILE A 2 6.79 7.39 2.71
CA ILE A 2 5.81 7.06 3.76
C ILE A 2 4.46 7.74 3.52
N GLU A 3 4.45 9.01 3.13
CA GLU A 3 3.21 9.72 2.77
C GLU A 3 2.53 9.11 1.54
N THR A 4 3.31 8.75 0.52
CA THR A 4 2.82 8.07 -0.70
C THR A 4 2.14 6.75 -0.35
N PHE A 5 2.78 5.94 0.49
CA PHE A 5 2.19 4.71 1.03
C PHE A 5 0.92 5.02 1.82
N TRP A 6 0.96 5.99 2.74
CA TRP A 6 -0.20 6.33 3.57
C TRP A 6 -1.41 6.75 2.74
N LEU A 7 -1.21 7.60 1.72
CA LEU A 7 -2.27 8.03 0.81
C LEU A 7 -2.80 6.86 -0.03
N ALA A 8 -1.92 6.04 -0.60
CA ALA A 8 -2.34 4.87 -1.38
C ALA A 8 -3.10 3.85 -0.51
N ASN A 9 -2.65 3.65 0.73
CA ASN A 9 -3.23 2.75 1.71
C ASN A 9 -4.67 3.14 2.10
N ARG A 10 -5.02 4.44 2.06
CA ARG A 10 -6.41 4.87 2.30
C ARG A 10 -7.37 4.40 1.22
N GLY A 11 -6.89 4.19 0.00
CA GLY A 11 -7.65 3.62 -1.10
C GLY A 11 -7.54 2.09 -1.19
N ARG A 12 -6.99 1.41 -0.17
CA ARG A 12 -6.77 -0.03 -0.20
C ARG A 12 -8.09 -0.80 -0.33
N SER A 13 -8.08 -1.81 -1.18
CA SER A 13 -9.17 -2.77 -1.29
C SER A 13 -9.10 -3.81 -0.19
N TYR A 14 -10.25 -4.21 0.33
CA TYR A 14 -10.36 -5.25 1.34
C TYR A 14 -11.24 -6.38 0.83
N LEU A 15 -10.84 -7.63 1.07
CA LEU A 15 -11.74 -8.75 0.95
C LEU A 15 -12.55 -8.85 2.24
N SER A 16 -13.87 -8.77 2.10
CA SER A 16 -14.81 -8.93 3.21
C SER A 16 -15.58 -10.23 3.04
N SER A 17 -15.26 -11.20 3.89
CA SER A 17 -16.05 -12.43 4.06
C SER A 17 -16.34 -12.60 5.55
N MET A 18 -15.72 -13.56 6.23
CA MET A 18 -15.81 -13.70 7.70
C MET A 18 -14.70 -12.96 8.46
N THR A 19 -13.74 -12.37 7.73
CA THR A 19 -12.63 -11.58 8.27
C THR A 19 -12.32 -10.46 7.29
N VAL A 20 -11.88 -9.30 7.78
CA VAL A 20 -11.46 -8.18 6.93
C VAL A 20 -9.99 -8.40 6.56
N ILE A 21 -9.73 -8.72 5.30
CA ILE A 21 -8.37 -9.01 4.81
C ILE A 21 -7.90 -7.88 3.89
N PRO A 22 -6.85 -7.12 4.24
CA PRO A 22 -6.28 -6.13 3.35
C PRO A 22 -5.66 -6.79 2.11
N LEU A 23 -5.98 -6.29 0.92
CA LEU A 23 -5.31 -6.71 -0.32
C LEU A 23 -4.04 -5.89 -0.55
N PRO A 24 -3.03 -6.45 -1.23
CA PRO A 24 -1.83 -5.71 -1.61
C PRO A 24 -2.15 -4.44 -2.41
N LEU A 25 -1.33 -3.41 -2.23
CA LEU A 25 -1.41 -2.20 -3.03
C LEU A 25 -1.04 -2.50 -4.48
N THR A 26 -1.73 -1.83 -5.38
CA THR A 26 -1.50 -1.92 -6.81
C THR A 26 -0.67 -0.75 -7.31
N VAL A 27 0.02 -0.96 -8.43
CA VAL A 27 0.70 0.13 -9.16
C VAL A 27 -0.28 1.24 -9.54
N GLY A 28 -1.55 0.91 -9.78
CA GLY A 28 -2.62 1.88 -10.06
C GLY A 28 -2.82 2.85 -8.90
N GLN A 29 -3.03 2.33 -7.69
CA GLN A 29 -3.21 3.16 -6.48
C GLN A 29 -2.00 4.07 -6.20
N ILE A 30 -0.78 3.60 -6.45
CA ILE A 30 0.42 4.44 -6.33
C ILE A 30 0.46 5.51 -7.43
N SER A 31 0.10 5.14 -8.66
CA SER A 31 0.03 6.08 -9.79
C SER A 31 -0.95 7.21 -9.52
N ASP A 32 -2.12 6.89 -8.97
CA ASP A 32 -3.16 7.87 -8.66
C ASP A 32 -2.67 8.90 -7.64
N VAL A 33 -1.93 8.45 -6.61
CA VAL A 33 -1.31 9.36 -5.64
C VAL A 33 -0.25 10.24 -6.31
N LEU A 34 0.63 9.66 -7.12
CA LEU A 34 1.72 10.40 -7.79
C LEU A 34 1.21 11.37 -8.87
N ALA A 35 0.03 11.13 -9.44
CA ALA A 35 -0.63 12.05 -10.35
C ALA A 35 -1.04 13.35 -9.64
N VAL A 36 -1.35 13.30 -8.35
CA VAL A 36 -1.74 14.46 -7.53
C VAL A 36 -0.54 15.05 -6.79
N TYR A 37 0.33 14.19 -6.25
CA TYR A 37 1.50 14.55 -5.45
C TYR A 37 2.77 13.99 -6.11
N PRO A 38 3.27 14.64 -7.18
CA PRO A 38 4.44 14.17 -7.89
C PRO A 38 5.69 14.26 -7.01
N LEU A 39 6.56 13.25 -7.10
CA LEU A 39 7.85 13.20 -6.42
C LEU A 39 8.99 13.30 -7.43
N PRO A 40 10.09 14.00 -7.12
CA PRO A 40 11.26 14.13 -7.99
C PRO A 40 12.16 12.88 -7.94
N LEU A 41 11.57 11.68 -7.95
CA LEU A 41 12.26 10.40 -7.88
C LEU A 41 11.84 9.52 -9.07
N HIS A 42 12.74 8.67 -9.53
CA HIS A 42 12.41 7.74 -10.60
C HIS A 42 11.35 6.72 -10.12
N ARG A 43 10.33 6.48 -10.95
CA ARG A 43 9.10 5.76 -10.58
C ARG A 43 9.37 4.40 -9.95
N GLU A 44 10.32 3.66 -10.49
CA GLU A 44 10.72 2.34 -10.01
C GLU A 44 11.15 2.35 -8.53
N TRP A 45 11.86 3.39 -8.08
CA TRP A 45 12.30 3.51 -6.69
C TRP A 45 11.12 3.79 -5.76
N ILE A 46 10.15 4.55 -6.26
CA ILE A 46 8.94 4.85 -5.52
C ILE A 46 8.13 3.56 -5.32
N ASP A 47 7.85 2.85 -6.41
CA ASP A 47 7.07 1.61 -6.35
C ASP A 47 7.74 0.58 -5.44
N ARG A 48 9.06 0.37 -5.58
CA ARG A 48 9.81 -0.58 -4.73
C ARG A 48 9.71 -0.25 -3.24
N ALA A 49 9.92 1.00 -2.85
CA ALA A 49 9.87 1.35 -1.43
C ALA A 49 8.44 1.37 -0.89
N VAL A 50 7.42 1.75 -1.69
CA VAL A 50 6.02 1.63 -1.25
C VAL A 50 5.62 0.16 -1.08
N PHE A 51 5.99 -0.72 -2.01
CA PHE A 51 5.71 -2.15 -1.89
C PHE A 51 6.45 -2.82 -0.73
N ALA A 52 7.69 -2.42 -0.45
CA ALA A 52 8.40 -2.93 0.73
C ALA A 52 7.72 -2.55 2.05
N ILE A 53 7.17 -1.33 2.14
CA ILE A 53 6.36 -0.91 3.30
C ILE A 53 5.03 -1.68 3.34
N ASP A 54 4.42 -1.90 2.18
CA ASP A 54 3.17 -2.66 2.05
C ASP A 54 3.30 -4.11 2.54
N ASP A 55 4.38 -4.79 2.15
CA ASP A 55 4.65 -6.16 2.57
C ASP A 55 4.78 -6.27 4.10
N GLU A 56 5.46 -5.33 4.75
CA GLU A 56 5.57 -5.30 6.22
C GLU A 56 4.22 -5.04 6.89
N TYR A 57 3.43 -4.11 6.34
CA TYR A 57 2.07 -3.86 6.82
C TYR A 57 1.18 -5.11 6.72
N LEU A 58 1.23 -5.81 5.59
CA LEU A 58 0.45 -7.03 5.37
C LEU A 58 0.86 -8.15 6.33
N LYS A 59 2.17 -8.32 6.59
CA LYS A 59 2.66 -9.28 7.60
C LYS A 59 2.09 -8.97 8.98
N MET A 60 2.17 -7.71 9.42
CA MET A 60 1.62 -7.27 10.72
C MET A 60 0.11 -7.51 10.82
N ALA A 61 -0.64 -7.24 9.74
CA ALA A 61 -2.07 -7.46 9.69
C ALA A 61 -2.44 -8.96 9.75
N GLN A 62 -1.66 -9.82 9.08
CA GLN A 62 -1.83 -11.27 9.15
C GLN A 62 -1.54 -11.82 10.55
N ASP A 63 -0.48 -11.35 11.20
CA ASP A 63 -0.12 -11.79 12.56
C ASP A 63 -1.17 -11.35 13.60
N SER A 64 -1.74 -10.16 13.43
CA SER A 64 -2.83 -9.67 14.30
C SER A 64 -4.11 -10.51 14.17
N ASN A 65 -4.39 -11.07 12.99
CA ASN A 65 -5.56 -11.94 12.75
C ASN A 65 -5.36 -13.38 13.27
N ARG A 66 -4.15 -13.77 13.68
CA ARG A 66 -3.84 -15.11 14.22
C ARG A 66 -3.93 -15.18 15.75
N GLN A 67 -4.06 -14.04 16.43
CA GLN A 67 -4.25 -13.93 17.88
C GLN A 67 -5.73 -13.95 18.24
#